data_AF-A0A1A6HZ79-F1
#
_entry.id   AF-A0A1A6HZ79-F1
#
_cell.length_a   1.000
_cell.length_b   1.000
_cell.length_c   1.000
_cell.angle_alpha   90.00
_cell.angle_beta   90.00
_cell.angle_gamma   90.00
#
_symmetry.space_group_name_H-M   'P 1'
#
loop_
_entity.id
_entity.type
_entity.pdbx_description
1 polymer ?
#
loop_
_entity_poly.entity_id
_entity_poly.type
_entity_poly.pdbx_seq_one_letter_code
_entity_poly.pdbx_strand_id
1 'polypeptide(L)'
;MSTFGYRRGLSKYESIDEDELLASLSAEELKELERELEDIEPDRNLPVGMRQKSLTEKTPTANFSREALMAYWEKESQKLLEKERLGECGKVDTNVYYITLAVQQFSAPHLSTCRV
;
A
#
# COMPACT_ATOMS: atom_id res chain seq x y z
N MET A 1 7.14 -9.66 37.25
CA MET A 1 7.66 -8.70 36.24
C MET A 1 8.40 -9.50 35.19
N SER A 2 7.99 -9.40 33.92
CA SER A 2 8.58 -10.15 32.81
C SER A 2 10.06 -9.78 32.69
N THR A 3 10.94 -10.73 33.00
CA THR A 3 12.39 -10.66 32.77
C THR A 3 12.65 -10.85 31.27
N PHE A 4 12.07 -9.98 30.44
CA PHE A 4 12.36 -9.99 29.02
C PHE A 4 13.84 -9.70 28.86
N GLY A 5 14.56 -10.59 28.17
CA GLY A 5 16.02 -10.63 28.11
C GLY A 5 16.69 -9.42 27.45
N TYR A 6 15.97 -8.33 27.17
CA TYR A 6 16.52 -7.10 26.59
C TYR A 6 17.71 -6.55 27.37
N ARG A 7 17.77 -6.77 28.69
CA ARG A 7 18.91 -6.30 29.50
C ARG A 7 20.15 -7.20 29.47
N ARG A 8 20.08 -8.43 28.95
CA ARG A 8 21.24 -9.34 28.87
C ARG A 8 22.09 -8.97 27.65
N GLY A 9 23.04 -8.06 27.84
CA GLY A 9 24.03 -7.67 26.82
C GLY A 9 24.26 -6.16 26.69
N LEU A 10 23.37 -5.34 27.26
CA LEU A 10 23.50 -3.88 27.21
C LEU A 10 24.71 -3.36 28.00
N SER A 11 25.16 -4.09 29.02
CA SER A 11 26.35 -3.74 29.82
C SER A 11 27.63 -3.61 28.99
N LYS A 12 27.69 -4.18 27.78
CA LYS A 12 28.84 -4.06 26.89
C LYS A 12 28.89 -2.69 26.20
N TYR A 13 27.75 -2.04 26.02
CA TYR A 13 27.60 -0.79 25.29
C TYR A 13 27.34 0.40 26.22
N GLU A 14 26.93 0.15 27.47
CA GLU A 14 26.58 1.17 28.47
C GLU A 14 27.77 1.99 29.00
N SER A 15 29.01 1.58 28.71
CA SER A 15 30.22 2.34 29.06
C SER A 15 30.80 3.16 27.90
N ILE A 16 30.18 3.11 26.72
CA ILE A 16 30.57 3.95 25.58
C ILE A 16 29.85 5.28 25.72
N ASP A 17 30.61 6.38 25.61
CA ASP A 17 30.04 7.73 25.57
C ASP A 17 29.49 7.99 24.16
N GLU A 18 28.17 8.11 24.07
CA GLU A 18 27.47 8.34 22.79
C GLU A 18 27.76 9.74 22.24
N ASP A 19 27.92 10.75 23.11
CA ASP A 19 28.15 12.13 22.69
C ASP A 19 29.56 12.29 22.09
N GLU A 20 30.57 11.65 22.69
CA GLU A 20 31.94 11.64 22.18
C GLU A 20 32.02 10.91 20.83
N LEU A 21 31.33 9.77 20.69
CA LEU A 21 31.28 9.01 19.45
C LEU A 21 30.68 9.84 18.32
N LEU A 22 29.54 10.51 18.57
CA LEU A 22 28.86 11.35 17.57
C LEU A 22 29.68 12.58 17.18
N ALA A 23 30.42 13.19 18.13
CA ALA A 23 31.28 14.33 17.85
C ALA A 23 32.48 13.99 16.94
N SER A 24 32.87 12.71 16.85
CA SER A 24 33.95 12.26 15.98
C SER A 24 33.55 12.11 14.50
N LEU A 25 32.26 12.08 14.21
CA LEU A 25 31.75 11.98 12.84
C LEU A 25 31.78 13.34 12.14
N SER A 26 32.00 13.33 10.82
CA SER A 26 31.84 14.52 10.00
C SER A 26 30.37 14.88 9.77
N ALA A 27 30.09 16.11 9.35
CA ALA A 27 28.73 16.57 9.09
C ALA A 27 28.00 15.77 7.98
N GLU A 28 28.73 15.24 7.00
CA GLU A 28 28.16 14.38 5.96
C GLU A 28 27.79 13.00 6.51
N GLU A 29 28.64 12.42 7.36
CA GLU A 29 28.38 11.13 8.00
C GLU A 29 27.23 11.19 9.00
N LEU A 30 27.11 12.29 9.76
CA LEU A 30 25.96 12.51 10.65
C LEU A 30 24.65 12.59 9.88
N LYS A 31 24.65 13.22 8.70
CA LYS A 31 23.46 13.32 7.84
C LYS A 31 23.06 11.97 7.25
N GLU A 32 24.04 11.15 6.89
CA GLU A 32 23.79 9.78 6.44
C GLU A 32 23.24 8.92 7.58
N LEU A 33 23.76 9.07 8.80
CA LEU A 33 23.28 8.39 9.99
C LEU A 33 21.83 8.76 10.33
N GLU A 34 21.47 10.04 10.26
CA GLU A 34 20.09 10.51 10.44
C GLU A 34 19.15 9.84 9.42
N ARG A 35 19.57 9.75 8.15
CA ARG A 35 18.81 9.07 7.09
C ARG A 35 18.61 7.58 7.40
N GLU A 36 19.66 6.88 7.86
CA GLU A 36 19.53 5.45 8.22
C GLU A 36 18.60 5.21 9.41
N LEU A 37 18.56 6.13 10.39
CA LEU A 37 17.66 6.02 11.54
C LEU A 37 16.18 6.17 11.13
N GLU A 38 15.86 7.04 10.17
CA GLU A 38 14.51 7.16 9.61
C GLU A 38 14.01 5.88 8.92
N ASP A 39 14.92 5.07 8.38
CA ASP A 39 14.61 3.77 7.77
C ASP A 39 14.38 2.69 8.82
N ILE A 40 15.17 2.70 9.90
CA ILE A 40 15.15 1.66 10.93
C ILE A 40 13.97 1.83 11.90
N GLU A 41 13.64 3.07 12.29
CA GLU A 41 12.51 3.37 13.17
C GLU A 41 11.50 4.34 12.53
N PRO A 42 10.65 3.86 11.59
CA PRO A 42 9.49 4.63 11.20
C PRO A 42 8.55 4.77 12.41
N ASP A 43 8.03 5.98 12.63
CA ASP A 43 7.29 6.42 13.83
C ASP A 43 6.45 5.29 14.46
N ARG A 44 6.84 4.91 15.69
CA ARG A 44 6.21 3.82 16.43
C ARG A 44 4.76 4.10 16.83
N ASN A 45 4.33 5.35 16.79
CA ASN A 45 2.95 5.73 17.08
C ASN A 45 2.04 5.54 15.86
N LEU A 46 2.61 5.43 14.66
CA LEU A 46 1.83 5.20 13.45
C LEU A 46 1.46 3.71 13.31
N PRO A 47 0.24 3.38 12.85
CA PRO A 47 -0.12 2.03 12.44
C PRO A 47 0.84 1.52 11.36
N VAL A 48 1.08 0.20 11.31
CA VAL A 48 2.05 -0.42 10.39
C VAL A 48 1.89 0.02 8.93
N GLY A 49 0.66 0.17 8.45
CA GLY A 49 0.40 0.61 7.07
C GLY A 49 0.79 2.07 6.79
N MET A 50 0.84 2.92 7.81
CA MET A 50 1.27 4.32 7.70
C MET A 50 2.78 4.50 7.85
N ARG A 51 3.50 3.47 8.29
CA ARG A 51 4.97 3.43 8.33
C ARG A 51 5.59 3.09 6.98
N GLN A 52 4.77 2.69 6.01
CA GLN A 52 5.23 2.31 4.68
C GLN A 52 5.62 3.56 3.89
N LYS A 53 6.89 3.66 3.50
CA LYS A 53 7.38 4.72 2.60
C LYS A 53 6.66 4.64 1.25
N SER A 54 6.37 5.80 0.66
CA SER A 54 5.78 5.87 -0.67
C SER A 54 6.73 5.23 -1.70
N LEU A 55 6.28 4.17 -2.38
CA LEU A 55 7.06 3.44 -3.39
C LEU A 55 7.28 4.24 -4.69
N THR A 56 6.67 5.43 -4.80
CA THR A 56 6.76 6.26 -5.99
C THR A 56 7.03 7.70 -5.60
N GLU A 57 8.03 8.31 -6.21
CA GLU A 57 8.28 9.77 -6.14
C GLU A 57 7.26 10.57 -6.95
N LYS A 58 6.43 9.89 -7.76
CA LYS A 58 5.39 10.53 -8.56
C LYS A 58 4.28 11.03 -7.65
N THR A 59 3.98 12.32 -7.76
CA THR A 59 2.75 12.87 -7.21
C THR A 59 1.56 12.13 -7.80
N PRO A 60 0.51 11.84 -7.01
CA PRO A 60 -0.67 11.14 -7.50
C PRO A 60 -1.20 11.87 -8.74
N THR A 61 -1.34 11.14 -9.85
CA THR A 61 -1.62 11.70 -11.18
C THR A 61 -2.91 12.54 -11.22
N ALA A 62 -3.87 12.27 -10.31
CA ALA A 62 -5.03 13.10 -10.03
C ALA A 62 -5.67 12.68 -8.70
N ASN A 63 -6.60 13.49 -8.18
CA ASN A 63 -7.49 13.04 -7.11
C ASN A 63 -8.38 11.89 -7.60
N PHE A 64 -8.54 10.85 -6.79
CA PHE A 64 -9.45 9.77 -7.12
C PHE A 64 -10.89 10.26 -7.00
N SER A 65 -11.62 10.35 -8.12
CA SER A 65 -13.07 10.63 -8.13
C SER A 65 -13.83 9.36 -8.48
N ARG A 66 -14.67 8.89 -7.54
CA ARG A 66 -15.52 7.72 -7.74
C ARG A 66 -16.49 7.91 -8.91
N GLU A 67 -17.06 9.10 -9.07
CA GLU A 67 -18.01 9.42 -10.13
C GLU A 67 -17.36 9.33 -11.51
N ALA A 68 -16.14 9.86 -11.65
CA ALA A 68 -15.38 9.77 -12.89
C ALA A 68 -15.05 8.32 -13.27
N LEU A 69 -14.70 7.48 -12.28
CA LEU A 69 -14.44 6.06 -12.50
C LEU A 69 -15.70 5.31 -12.96
N MET A 70 -16.84 5.54 -12.31
CA MET A 70 -18.12 4.92 -12.68
C MET A 70 -18.53 5.32 -14.10
N ALA A 71 -18.45 6.61 -14.44
CA ALA A 71 -18.78 7.10 -15.77
C ALA A 71 -17.85 6.52 -16.86
N TYR A 72 -16.56 6.34 -16.55
CA TYR A 72 -15.62 5.67 -17.46
C TYR A 72 -16.02 4.21 -17.71
N TRP A 73 -16.34 3.45 -16.66
CA TRP A 73 -16.77 2.05 -16.80
C TRP A 73 -18.11 1.90 -17.51
N GLU A 74 -19.07 2.78 -17.28
CA GLU A 74 -20.33 2.80 -18.04
C GLU A 74 -20.06 3.03 -19.53
N LYS A 75 -19.19 3.99 -19.87
CA LYS A 75 -18.80 4.28 -21.25
C LYS A 75 -18.06 3.11 -21.91
N GLU A 76 -17.11 2.49 -21.23
CA GLU A 76 -16.39 1.32 -21.76
C GLU A 76 -17.32 0.10 -21.93
N SER A 77 -18.24 -0.12 -20.98
CA SER A 77 -19.24 -1.20 -21.09
C SER A 77 -20.18 -0.99 -22.29
N GLN A 78 -20.63 0.24 -22.51
CA GLN A 78 -21.45 0.58 -23.68
C GLN A 78 -20.70 0.39 -25.00
N LYS A 79 -19.42 0.79 -25.06
CA LYS A 79 -18.58 0.56 -26.25
C LYS A 79 -18.41 -0.93 -26.55
N LEU A 80 -18.24 -1.77 -25.53
CA LEU A 80 -18.12 -3.22 -25.69
C LEU A 80 -19.42 -3.82 -26.24
N LEU A 81 -20.58 -3.45 -25.66
CA LEU A 81 -21.89 -3.85 -26.16
C LEU A 81 -22.14 -3.40 -27.61
N GLU A 82 -21.70 -2.19 -27.96
CA GLU A 82 -21.81 -1.68 -29.32
C GLU A 82 -20.92 -2.45 -30.31
N LYS A 83 -19.68 -2.80 -29.92
CA LYS A 83 -18.79 -3.64 -30.74
C LYS A 83 -19.36 -5.05 -30.96
N GLU A 84 -19.97 -5.65 -29.93
CA GLU A 84 -20.68 -6.92 -30.06
C GLU A 84 -21.86 -6.79 -31.03
N ARG A 85 -22.64 -5.70 -30.94
CA ARG A 85 -23.77 -5.41 -31.84
C ARG A 85 -23.34 -5.20 -33.30
N LEU A 86 -22.16 -4.61 -33.53
CA LEU A 86 -21.58 -4.45 -34.86
C LEU A 86 -20.86 -5.72 -35.38
N GLY A 87 -20.83 -6.81 -34.62
CA GLY A 87 -20.25 -8.08 -35.05
C GLY A 87 -18.72 -8.09 -35.09
N GLU A 88 -18.05 -7.11 -34.49
CA GLU A 88 -16.59 -7.09 -34.34
C GLU A 88 -16.18 -8.02 -33.19
N CYS A 89 -16.09 -9.33 -33.47
CA CYS A 89 -15.53 -10.30 -32.53
C CYS A 89 -13.99 -10.18 -32.49
N GLY A 90 -13.50 -9.10 -31.86
CA GLY A 90 -12.14 -9.01 -31.36
C GLY A 90 -12.07 -9.73 -30.01
N LYS A 91 -11.03 -10.56 -29.80
CA LYS A 91 -10.79 -11.40 -28.62
C LYS A 91 -11.35 -10.77 -27.33
N VAL A 92 -12.30 -11.45 -26.69
CA VAL A 92 -12.84 -11.03 -25.38
C VAL A 92 -11.69 -10.95 -24.39
N ASP A 93 -11.36 -9.75 -23.94
CA ASP A 93 -10.36 -9.56 -22.89
C ASP A 93 -10.83 -10.35 -21.66
N THR A 94 -10.05 -11.36 -21.26
CA THR A 94 -10.40 -12.30 -20.18
C THR A 94 -10.80 -11.59 -18.88
N ASN A 95 -10.27 -10.39 -18.64
CA ASN A 95 -10.65 -9.54 -17.51
C ASN A 95 -12.11 -9.07 -17.54
N VAL A 96 -12.69 -8.81 -18.72
CA VAL A 96 -14.10 -8.39 -18.86
C VAL A 96 -15.04 -9.53 -18.49
N TYR A 97 -14.70 -10.77 -18.87
CA TYR A 97 -15.48 -11.97 -18.51
C TYR A 97 -15.51 -12.21 -16.99
N TYR A 98 -14.39 -12.03 -16.29
CA TYR A 98 -14.36 -12.17 -14.84
C TYR A 98 -15.12 -11.05 -14.12
N ILE A 99 -15.11 -9.83 -14.65
CA ILE A 99 -15.85 -8.70 -14.07
C ILE A 99 -17.35 -8.87 -14.28
N THR A 100 -17.81 -9.26 -15.48
CA THR A 100 -19.24 -9.52 -15.73
C THR A 100 -19.76 -10.67 -14.88
N LEU A 101 -19.01 -11.77 -14.75
CA LEU A 101 -19.36 -12.86 -13.85
C LEU A 101 -19.46 -12.40 -12.38
N ALA A 102 -18.52 -11.58 -11.91
CA ALA A 102 -18.56 -11.06 -10.54
C ALA A 102 -19.79 -10.16 -10.31
N VAL A 103 -20.12 -9.26 -11.25
CA VAL A 103 -21.32 -8.41 -11.14
C VAL A 103 -22.60 -9.26 -11.15
N GLN A 104 -22.64 -10.33 -11.95
CA GLN A 104 -23.79 -11.23 -12.02
C GLN A 104 -23.96 -12.06 -10.74
N GLN A 105 -22.86 -12.44 -10.09
CA GLN A 105 -22.84 -13.10 -8.78
C GLN A 105 -23.37 -12.17 -7.66
N PHE A 106 -23.04 -10.88 -7.70
CA PHE A 106 -23.47 -9.89 -6.68
C PHE A 106 -24.85 -9.28 -6.94
N SER A 107 -25.41 -9.43 -8.15
CA SER A 107 -26.74 -8.93 -8.52
C SER A 107 -27.87 -9.97 -8.30
N ALA A 108 -27.55 -11.22 -7.95
CA ALA A 108 -28.55 -12.25 -7.69
C ALA A 108 -29.30 -11.99 -6.37
N PRO A 109 -30.63 -11.72 -6.37
CA PRO A 109 -31.38 -11.37 -5.16
C PRO A 109 -31.86 -12.60 -4.37
N HIS A 110 -31.08 -13.68 -4.34
CA HIS A 110 -31.45 -14.83 -3.50
C HIS A 110 -30.23 -15.67 -3.11
N LEU A 111 -29.77 -15.47 -1.88
CA LEU A 111 -29.50 -16.54 -0.91
C LEU A 111 -29.25 -15.87 0.45
N SER A 112 -30.39 -15.62 1.09
CA SER A 112 -30.52 -15.52 2.52
C SER A 112 -29.81 -16.68 3.23
N THR A 113 -29.24 -16.34 4.39
CA THR A 113 -28.65 -17.22 5.42
C THR A 113 -27.23 -17.76 5.16
N CYS A 114 -26.25 -17.06 5.73
CA CYS A 114 -25.15 -17.70 6.44
C CYS A 114 -24.82 -16.87 7.70
N ARG A 115 -25.10 -17.50 8.83
CA ARG A 115 -24.80 -17.07 10.19
C ARG A 115 -23.31 -17.31 10.45
N VAL A 116 -22.61 -16.32 11.01
CA VAL A 116 -21.49 -16.51 11.94
C VAL A 116 -21.66 -15.49 13.05
#